data_AF-A0A916C1K6-F1
#
_entry.id   AF-A0A916C1K6-F1
#
_cell.length_a   1.000
_cell.length_b   1.000
_cell.length_c   1.000
_cell.angle_alpha   90.00
_cell.angle_beta   90.00
_cell.angle_gamma   90.00
#
_symmetry.space_group_name_H-M   'P 1'
#
loop_
_entity.id
_entity.type
_entity.pdbx_description
1 polymer ?
#
loop_
_entity_poly.entity_id
_entity_poly.type
_entity_poly.pdbx_seq_one_letter_code
_entity_poly.pdbx_strand_id
1 'polypeptide(L)'
;MPSRRYTQPDQDNRRHGEAISMDFDFAEETTDSASGRWVRQGNTIVLEVPTFNAATGSELPGGFPRSPVTRFPAKPVGPAANPPTLPISLFPSKPADPLTTNSKLERALKNAIAKMEKDRKLTPGTFPVRFTLVDVTDASSSFPSAGYLETVTDYIASEAKVAVMYSAYALRDMVQRFAAASGANSANLFARLAGQMNPSIAQASRNIARSLLRDEHRVPAYRSVFAVKPATWGFRVTVAFSPEFNQALEGMIVPSNNTHAGMCVRGVGYGYLNGALAAGGFFEPSTNQGLWVAGDFQQGKNWPYVRIVSRNDGLVAQAGTTRDMAKLVALIMTDRLLDPASCKEMRDRLARAAKGIDTPWVARAKVFKAGTITHNKLGLGPLKSGKNVRSEVSVYQSPVARGRRYVVAWQNLVGLQPIGFTDIANIIKATITEYER
;
A
#
# COMPACT_ATOMS: atom_id res chain seq x y z
N MET A 1 -37.45 -44.92 44.54
CA MET A 1 -38.69 -44.99 43.73
C MET A 1 -39.35 -43.62 43.80
N PRO A 2 -39.70 -42.96 42.69
CA PRO A 2 -40.41 -43.52 41.53
C PRO A 2 -39.64 -43.44 40.20
N SER A 3 -40.02 -44.36 39.31
CA SER A 3 -39.56 -44.50 37.93
C SER A 3 -40.31 -43.56 36.98
N ARG A 4 -39.60 -42.80 36.16
CA ARG A 4 -40.16 -42.20 34.93
C ARG A 4 -39.45 -42.77 33.70
N ARG A 5 -40.27 -43.43 32.87
CA ARG A 5 -39.96 -44.00 31.57
C ARG A 5 -39.57 -42.88 30.60
N TYR A 6 -38.45 -43.06 29.91
CA TYR A 6 -38.12 -42.35 28.68
C TYR A 6 -38.70 -43.18 27.52
N THR A 7 -39.67 -42.60 26.81
CA THR A 7 -40.12 -43.08 25.50
C THR A 7 -39.35 -42.34 24.42
N GLN A 8 -38.62 -43.09 23.61
CA GLN A 8 -38.22 -42.70 22.26
C GLN A 8 -39.47 -42.72 21.36
N PRO A 9 -39.49 -41.92 20.28
CA PRO A 9 -39.66 -42.60 19.00
C PRO A 9 -38.75 -42.08 17.87
N ASP A 10 -38.71 -42.97 16.89
CA ASP A 10 -37.95 -43.07 15.65
C ASP A 10 -38.07 -41.93 14.62
N GLN A 11 -36.94 -41.80 13.91
CA GLN A 11 -36.70 -41.75 12.45
C GLN A 11 -37.53 -40.89 11.48
N ASP A 12 -36.73 -40.32 10.58
CA ASP A 12 -36.96 -40.02 9.16
C ASP A 12 -37.93 -38.89 8.79
N ASN A 13 -37.34 -37.78 8.33
CA ASN A 13 -37.74 -37.23 7.04
C ASN A 13 -36.65 -36.40 6.38
N ARG A 14 -36.16 -36.92 5.24
CA ARG A 14 -35.44 -36.18 4.20
C ARG A 14 -36.33 -35.06 3.67
N ARG A 15 -35.84 -33.81 3.66
CA ARG A 15 -36.29 -32.81 2.69
C ARG A 15 -35.10 -31.98 2.21
N HIS A 16 -35.14 -31.76 0.90
CA HIS A 16 -34.15 -31.11 0.06
C HIS A 16 -33.77 -29.71 0.56
N GLY A 17 -32.47 -29.42 0.54
CA GLY A 17 -31.97 -28.05 0.65
C GLY A 17 -32.27 -27.31 -0.66
N GLU A 18 -33.25 -26.42 -0.61
CA GLU A 18 -33.42 -25.37 -1.61
C GLU A 18 -32.28 -24.35 -1.46
N ALA A 19 -31.57 -24.12 -2.55
CA ALA A 19 -30.62 -23.01 -2.66
C ALA A 19 -31.41 -21.71 -2.62
N ILE A 20 -31.17 -20.88 -1.60
CA ILE A 20 -31.61 -19.48 -1.58
C ILE A 20 -30.79 -18.75 -2.66
N SER A 21 -31.37 -18.62 -3.85
CA SER A 21 -30.97 -17.62 -4.83
C SER A 21 -31.39 -16.26 -4.28
N MET A 22 -30.45 -15.47 -3.79
CA MET A 22 -30.68 -14.04 -3.60
C MET A 22 -30.49 -13.36 -4.97
N ASP A 23 -31.57 -13.32 -5.75
CA ASP A 23 -31.68 -12.39 -6.86
C ASP A 23 -31.78 -10.98 -6.27
N PHE A 24 -30.67 -10.24 -6.33
CA PHE A 24 -30.65 -8.82 -6.01
C PHE A 24 -31.25 -8.06 -7.20
N ASP A 25 -32.48 -7.58 -7.02
CA ASP A 25 -33.12 -6.64 -7.92
C ASP A 25 -32.48 -5.25 -7.74
N PHE A 26 -31.89 -4.71 -8.80
CA PHE A 26 -31.12 -3.45 -8.82
C PHE A 26 -31.98 -2.26 -9.27
N ALA A 27 -33.27 -2.26 -8.97
CA ALA A 27 -34.15 -1.14 -9.25
C ALA A 27 -34.21 -0.21 -8.03
N GLU A 28 -33.77 1.03 -8.24
CA GLU A 28 -33.95 2.21 -7.39
C GLU A 28 -32.96 2.41 -6.23
N GLU A 29 -31.92 3.20 -6.48
CA GLU A 29 -31.36 4.09 -5.45
C GLU A 29 -30.75 5.36 -6.07
N THR A 30 -30.97 6.47 -5.35
CA THR A 30 -30.76 7.87 -5.73
C THR A 30 -29.29 8.32 -5.66
N THR A 31 -28.98 9.36 -6.43
CA THR A 31 -27.63 9.87 -6.75
C THR A 31 -26.90 10.58 -5.61
N ASP A 32 -25.61 10.25 -5.40
CA ASP A 32 -24.60 11.16 -4.84
C ASP A 32 -23.50 11.44 -5.89
N SER A 33 -23.39 12.72 -6.25
CA SER A 33 -22.45 13.31 -7.22
C SER A 33 -20.96 13.09 -6.95
N ALA A 34 -20.56 12.55 -5.78
CA ALA A 34 -19.16 12.46 -5.39
C ALA A 34 -18.43 11.15 -5.78
N SER A 35 -19.12 10.13 -6.31
CA SER A 35 -18.55 8.78 -6.36
C SER A 35 -18.05 8.29 -7.74
N GLY A 36 -18.44 8.91 -8.85
CA GLY A 36 -18.04 8.45 -10.20
C GLY A 36 -18.27 6.95 -10.39
N ARG A 37 -19.54 6.54 -10.50
CA ARG A 37 -19.91 5.12 -10.54
C ARG A 37 -19.73 4.54 -11.94
N TRP A 38 -19.36 3.26 -12.00
CA TRP A 38 -19.42 2.45 -13.21
C TRP A 38 -20.87 2.13 -13.54
N VAL A 39 -21.34 2.50 -14.74
CA VAL A 39 -22.69 2.17 -15.21
C VAL A 39 -22.57 1.03 -16.22
N ARG A 40 -23.32 -0.04 -16.00
CA ARG A 40 -23.41 -1.14 -16.96
C ARG A 40 -24.41 -0.74 -18.05
N GLN A 41 -23.94 -0.60 -19.28
CA GLN A 41 -24.79 -0.41 -20.47
C GLN A 41 -24.71 -1.67 -21.34
N GLY A 42 -25.70 -2.56 -21.19
CA GLY A 42 -25.72 -3.87 -21.83
C GLY A 42 -24.58 -4.78 -21.37
N ASN A 43 -23.78 -5.28 -22.32
CA ASN A 43 -22.56 -6.08 -22.04
C ASN A 43 -21.29 -5.23 -21.85
N THR A 44 -21.45 -3.91 -21.71
CA THR A 44 -20.33 -2.96 -21.63
C THR A 44 -20.37 -2.24 -20.29
N ILE A 45 -19.19 -1.98 -19.72
CA ILE A 45 -19.03 -1.11 -18.56
C ILE A 45 -18.58 0.27 -19.09
N VAL A 46 -19.36 1.30 -18.79
CA VAL A 46 -19.08 2.69 -19.19
C VAL A 46 -18.79 3.52 -17.94
N LEU A 47 -17.76 4.36 -18.01
CA LEU A 47 -17.44 5.33 -16.97
C LEU A 47 -18.17 6.63 -17.30
N GLU A 48 -19.21 6.96 -16.53
CA GLU A 48 -19.78 8.30 -16.57
C GLU A 48 -18.93 9.24 -15.70
N VAL A 49 -18.25 10.17 -16.37
CA VAL A 49 -17.58 11.28 -15.68
C VAL A 49 -18.60 12.40 -15.57
N PRO A 50 -18.91 12.92 -14.36
CA PRO A 50 -19.81 14.06 -14.24
C PRO A 50 -19.29 15.23 -15.06
N THR A 51 -20.12 15.74 -15.96
CA THR A 51 -19.86 17.02 -16.63
C THR A 51 -19.95 18.12 -15.59
N PHE A 52 -18.81 18.69 -15.20
CA PHE A 52 -18.79 19.93 -14.44
C PHE A 52 -19.36 21.05 -15.32
N ASN A 53 -20.56 21.53 -14.99
CA ASN A 53 -21.09 22.77 -15.56
C ASN A 53 -20.26 23.94 -15.02
N ALA A 54 -19.26 24.35 -15.77
CA ALA A 54 -18.62 25.65 -15.58
C ALA A 54 -19.61 26.72 -16.04
N ALA A 55 -20.27 27.37 -15.08
CA ALA A 55 -21.04 28.56 -15.36
C ALA A 55 -20.10 29.70 -15.80
N THR A 56 -20.28 30.11 -17.05
CA THR A 56 -20.08 31.45 -17.63
C THR A 56 -18.71 32.14 -17.43
N GLY A 57 -17.92 32.20 -18.51
CA GLY A 57 -16.87 33.21 -18.66
C GLY A 57 -15.81 32.91 -19.73
N SER A 58 -16.04 33.45 -20.93
CA SER A 58 -15.10 33.62 -22.08
C SER A 58 -14.49 32.36 -22.72
N GLU A 59 -14.91 32.13 -23.96
CA GLU A 59 -14.38 31.16 -24.91
C GLU A 59 -12.89 31.40 -25.20
N LEU A 60 -12.06 30.37 -24.98
CA LEU A 60 -10.75 30.26 -25.64
C LEU A 60 -10.88 29.25 -26.80
N PRO A 61 -10.41 29.57 -28.00
CA PRO A 61 -10.48 28.68 -29.15
C PRO A 61 -9.36 27.63 -29.04
N GLY A 62 -9.71 26.42 -28.60
CA GLY A 62 -8.74 25.34 -28.41
C GLY A 62 -9.39 24.05 -27.93
N GLY A 63 -10.35 23.53 -28.70
CA GLY A 63 -11.00 22.26 -28.41
C GLY A 63 -10.00 21.10 -28.49
N PHE A 64 -9.69 20.48 -27.36
CA PHE A 64 -9.01 19.18 -27.36
C PHE A 64 -9.96 18.11 -27.97
N PRO A 65 -9.47 17.25 -28.86
CA PRO A 65 -10.30 16.17 -29.41
C PRO A 65 -10.76 15.25 -28.28
N ARG A 66 -12.06 14.93 -28.26
CA ARG A 66 -12.64 13.88 -27.41
C ARG A 66 -11.89 12.58 -27.71
N SER A 67 -11.16 12.04 -26.74
CA SER A 67 -10.50 10.74 -26.87
C SER A 67 -11.52 9.66 -27.24
N PRO A 68 -11.18 8.73 -28.16
CA PRO A 68 -12.08 7.65 -28.54
C PRO A 68 -12.40 6.77 -27.34
N VAL A 69 -13.69 6.44 -27.19
CA VAL A 69 -14.18 5.44 -26.24
C VAL A 69 -13.49 4.11 -26.52
N THR A 70 -12.53 3.72 -25.68
CA THR A 70 -11.84 2.43 -25.77
C THR A 70 -12.84 1.30 -25.53
N ARG A 71 -13.18 0.54 -26.57
CA ARG A 71 -13.92 -0.73 -26.45
C ARG A 71 -12.95 -1.83 -26.00
N PHE A 72 -13.29 -2.53 -24.92
CA PHE A 72 -12.51 -3.68 -24.44
C PHE A 72 -12.93 -4.96 -25.17
N PRO A 73 -12.00 -5.85 -25.56
CA PRO A 73 -12.34 -7.13 -26.15
C PRO A 73 -13.06 -8.05 -25.15
N ALA A 74 -13.96 -8.89 -25.66
CA ALA A 74 -14.68 -9.89 -24.87
C ALA A 74 -13.71 -10.88 -24.19
N LYS A 75 -14.08 -11.32 -22.99
CA LYS A 75 -13.34 -12.32 -22.21
C LYS A 75 -13.15 -13.60 -23.04
N PRO A 76 -11.95 -14.17 -23.16
CA PRO A 76 -11.73 -15.43 -23.87
C PRO A 76 -12.62 -16.53 -23.30
N VAL A 77 -13.37 -17.21 -24.17
CA VAL A 77 -14.28 -18.30 -23.83
C VAL A 77 -13.55 -19.62 -24.10
N GLY A 78 -12.78 -20.07 -23.13
CA GLY A 78 -12.12 -21.37 -23.15
C GLY A 78 -11.77 -21.81 -21.73
N PRO A 79 -11.85 -23.11 -21.39
CA PRO A 79 -11.46 -23.59 -20.06
C PRO A 79 -9.97 -23.28 -19.85
N ALA A 80 -9.68 -22.49 -18.82
CA ALA A 80 -8.30 -22.22 -18.45
C ALA A 80 -7.65 -23.55 -18.01
N ALA A 81 -6.55 -23.94 -18.65
CA ALA A 81 -5.76 -25.08 -18.20
C ALA A 81 -5.43 -24.93 -16.70
N ASN A 82 -5.47 -26.03 -15.95
CA ASN A 82 -5.10 -26.01 -14.54
C ASN A 82 -3.67 -25.46 -14.41
N PRO A 83 -3.46 -24.41 -13.59
CA PRO A 83 -2.13 -23.86 -13.42
C PRO A 83 -1.20 -24.93 -12.83
N PRO A 84 0.04 -25.03 -13.31
CA PRO A 84 1.00 -25.97 -12.75
C PRO A 84 1.18 -25.70 -11.26
N THR A 85 1.27 -26.77 -10.46
CA THR A 85 1.54 -26.69 -9.02
C THR A 85 2.87 -25.96 -8.81
N LEU A 86 2.85 -24.86 -8.06
CA LEU A 86 4.05 -24.07 -7.78
C LEU A 86 4.94 -24.82 -6.78
N PRO A 87 6.29 -24.77 -6.95
CA PRO A 87 7.21 -25.41 -6.01
C PRO A 87 7.28 -24.71 -4.65
N ILE A 88 6.83 -23.45 -4.58
CA ILE A 88 6.76 -22.63 -3.36
C ILE A 88 5.58 -21.65 -3.45
N SER A 89 5.13 -21.11 -2.30
CA SER A 89 4.21 -19.96 -2.30
C SER A 89 4.86 -18.74 -2.99
N LEU A 90 4.11 -18.09 -3.87
CA LEU A 90 4.58 -16.94 -4.64
C LEU A 90 4.90 -15.71 -3.76
N PHE A 91 4.10 -15.52 -2.70
CA PHE A 91 4.21 -14.38 -1.80
C PHE A 91 4.47 -14.87 -0.36
N PRO A 92 5.09 -14.05 0.50
CA PRO A 92 5.13 -14.29 1.93
C PRO A 92 3.70 -14.43 2.49
N SER A 93 3.55 -15.20 3.57
CA SER A 93 2.27 -15.31 4.27
C SER A 93 1.82 -13.95 4.80
N LYS A 94 0.52 -13.68 4.74
CA LYS A 94 -0.08 -12.48 5.33
C LYS A 94 0.25 -12.43 6.83
N PRO A 95 0.98 -11.41 7.32
CA PRO A 95 1.12 -11.23 8.75
C PRO A 95 -0.26 -10.94 9.37
N ALA A 96 -0.50 -11.44 10.59
CA ALA A 96 -1.70 -11.04 11.33
C ALA A 96 -1.72 -9.50 11.45
N ASP A 97 -2.88 -8.88 11.24
CA ASP A 97 -2.99 -7.43 11.40
C ASP A 97 -2.75 -7.09 12.88
N PRO A 98 -1.65 -6.40 13.22
CA PRO A 98 -1.32 -6.16 14.60
C PRO A 98 -2.08 -4.94 15.14
N LEU A 99 -2.72 -4.12 14.32
CA LEU A 99 -3.31 -2.87 14.80
C LEU A 99 -4.62 -3.14 15.53
N THR A 100 -4.67 -2.71 16.80
CA THR A 100 -5.88 -2.73 17.62
C THR A 100 -6.27 -1.31 17.97
N THR A 101 -7.49 -0.90 17.66
CA THR A 101 -7.98 0.43 18.03
C THR A 101 -7.96 0.58 19.55
N ASN A 102 -7.31 1.65 20.02
CA ASN A 102 -7.23 1.97 21.44
C ASN A 102 -8.03 3.23 21.74
N SER A 103 -9.08 3.11 22.55
CA SER A 103 -10.03 4.19 22.82
C SER A 103 -9.39 5.43 23.47
N LYS A 104 -8.31 5.26 24.25
CA LYS A 104 -7.56 6.38 24.85
C LYS A 104 -6.77 7.14 23.79
N LEU A 105 -6.00 6.43 22.96
CA LEU A 105 -5.23 7.03 21.87
C LEU A 105 -6.15 7.69 20.84
N GLU A 106 -7.29 7.06 20.53
CA GLU A 106 -8.31 7.57 19.61
C GLU A 106 -8.91 8.89 20.10
N ARG A 107 -9.26 8.95 21.40
CA ARG A 107 -9.76 10.18 22.02
C ARG A 107 -8.72 11.29 21.97
N ALA A 108 -7.46 10.98 22.30
CA ALA A 108 -6.36 11.93 22.24
C ALA A 108 -6.11 12.48 20.82
N LEU A 109 -6.26 11.63 19.79
CA LEU A 109 -6.16 12.06 18.39
C LEU A 109 -7.31 13.01 18.02
N LYS A 110 -8.55 12.62 18.33
CA LYS A 110 -9.73 13.43 18.06
C LYS A 110 -9.69 14.78 18.77
N ASN A 111 -9.27 14.82 20.02
CA ASN A 111 -9.13 16.05 20.81
C ASN A 111 -8.07 16.98 20.19
N ALA A 112 -6.92 16.46 19.80
CA ALA A 112 -5.86 17.24 19.15
C ALA A 112 -6.31 17.83 17.81
N ILE A 113 -7.03 17.06 16.99
CA ILE A 113 -7.59 17.52 15.71
C ILE A 113 -8.67 18.59 15.94
N ALA A 114 -9.64 18.34 16.83
CA ALA A 114 -10.71 19.30 17.12
C ALA A 114 -10.14 20.63 17.65
N LYS A 115 -9.11 20.57 18.49
CA LYS A 115 -8.38 21.77 18.92
C LYS A 115 -7.74 22.49 17.74
N MET A 116 -7.07 21.77 16.83
CA MET A 116 -6.45 22.37 15.65
C MET A 116 -7.48 23.03 14.73
N GLU A 117 -8.62 22.37 14.48
CA GLU A 117 -9.72 22.93 13.70
C GLU A 117 -10.21 24.23 14.30
N LYS A 118 -10.44 24.27 15.62
CA LYS A 118 -10.83 25.49 16.34
C LYS A 118 -9.77 26.59 16.19
N ASP A 119 -8.51 26.29 16.46
CA ASP A 119 -7.40 27.27 16.42
C ASP A 119 -7.22 27.86 15.00
N ARG A 120 -7.47 27.05 13.97
CA ARG A 120 -7.36 27.44 12.55
C ARG A 120 -8.68 27.90 11.92
N LYS A 121 -9.75 28.03 12.73
CA LYS A 121 -11.10 28.41 12.28
C LYS A 121 -11.63 27.54 11.14
N LEU A 122 -11.31 26.24 11.18
CA LEU A 122 -11.89 25.25 10.29
C LEU A 122 -13.26 24.80 10.80
N THR A 123 -14.11 24.35 9.88
CA THR A 123 -15.36 23.68 10.27
C THR A 123 -15.03 22.39 11.03
N PRO A 124 -15.66 22.11 12.17
CA PRO A 124 -15.42 20.88 12.92
C PRO A 124 -15.61 19.63 12.05
N GLY A 125 -14.68 18.67 12.15
CA GLY A 125 -14.70 17.42 11.38
C GLY A 125 -14.25 17.55 9.92
N THR A 126 -13.72 18.69 9.49
CA THR A 126 -13.26 18.92 8.11
C THR A 126 -11.75 18.95 7.94
N PHE A 127 -11.00 18.55 8.97
CA PHE A 127 -9.54 18.52 8.90
C PHE A 127 -9.04 17.73 7.67
N PRO A 128 -8.23 18.32 6.79
CA PRO A 128 -8.00 17.76 5.46
C PRO A 128 -6.88 16.72 5.41
N VAL A 129 -6.22 16.42 6.54
CA VAL A 129 -5.06 15.52 6.61
C VAL A 129 -5.44 14.25 7.35
N ARG A 130 -5.08 13.09 6.79
CA ARG A 130 -5.36 11.77 7.39
C ARG A 130 -4.24 11.41 8.36
N PHE A 131 -4.56 10.63 9.38
CA PHE A 131 -3.60 10.17 10.38
C PHE A 131 -3.82 8.70 10.71
N THR A 132 -2.72 7.99 10.94
CA THR A 132 -2.69 6.80 11.77
C THR A 132 -1.52 6.89 12.72
N LEU A 133 -1.76 6.69 14.02
CA LEU A 133 -0.74 6.58 15.05
C LEU A 133 -0.76 5.16 15.59
N VAL A 134 0.41 4.56 15.75
CA VAL A 134 0.59 3.20 16.25
C VAL A 134 1.64 3.22 17.34
N ASP A 135 1.28 2.79 18.54
CA ASP A 135 2.23 2.53 19.62
C ASP A 135 2.92 1.18 19.38
N VAL A 136 4.23 1.26 19.15
CA VAL A 136 5.10 0.10 18.92
C VAL A 136 6.15 -0.03 20.03
N THR A 137 5.86 0.53 21.21
CA THR A 137 6.75 0.46 22.38
C THR A 137 7.01 -0.99 22.75
N ASP A 138 5.94 -1.79 22.84
CA ASP A 138 6.03 -3.20 23.18
C ASP A 138 5.88 -4.02 21.91
N ALA A 139 6.83 -4.94 21.66
CA ALA A 139 6.79 -5.87 20.53
C ALA A 139 5.75 -7.00 20.73
N SER A 140 4.64 -6.71 21.42
CA SER A 140 3.55 -7.66 21.68
C SER A 140 2.81 -8.03 20.39
N SER A 141 1.90 -9.00 20.47
CA SER A 141 1.09 -9.45 19.32
C SER A 141 0.20 -8.35 18.74
N SER A 142 -0.18 -7.34 19.53
CA SER A 142 -1.04 -6.22 19.12
C SER A 142 -0.41 -4.85 19.41
N PHE A 143 -0.69 -3.88 18.54
CA PHE A 143 -0.22 -2.51 18.63
C PHE A 143 -1.41 -1.57 18.84
N PRO A 144 -1.51 -0.89 19.99
CA PRO A 144 -2.50 0.16 20.21
C PRO A 144 -2.42 1.20 19.09
N SER A 145 -3.56 1.54 18.49
CA SER A 145 -3.62 2.46 17.35
C SER A 145 -4.82 3.39 17.41
N ALA A 146 -4.70 4.50 16.68
CA ALA A 146 -5.79 5.45 16.43
C ALA A 146 -5.68 6.01 15.01
N GLY A 147 -6.83 6.37 14.46
CA GLY A 147 -6.95 6.79 13.07
C GLY A 147 -7.89 7.97 12.89
N TYR A 148 -7.53 8.87 11.98
CA TYR A 148 -8.44 9.91 11.48
C TYR A 148 -8.49 9.84 9.96
N LEU A 149 -9.66 9.46 9.42
CA LEU A 149 -9.85 9.16 7.99
C LEU A 149 -8.82 8.16 7.45
N GLU A 150 -8.40 7.22 8.29
CA GLU A 150 -7.19 6.44 8.06
C GLU A 150 -7.27 5.40 6.94
N THR A 151 -8.48 5.06 6.50
CA THR A 151 -8.76 4.11 5.41
C THR A 151 -9.00 4.81 4.07
N VAL A 152 -9.00 6.15 4.04
CA VAL A 152 -9.13 6.91 2.79
C VAL A 152 -7.87 6.69 1.95
N THR A 153 -8.06 6.32 0.69
CA THR A 153 -6.96 6.11 -0.26
C THR A 153 -6.64 7.41 -0.97
N ASP A 154 -5.41 7.89 -0.85
CA ASP A 154 -4.92 9.12 -1.48
C ASP A 154 -3.74 8.86 -2.41
N TYR A 155 -3.45 9.84 -3.26
CA TYR A 155 -2.14 9.97 -3.88
C TYR A 155 -1.11 10.32 -2.79
N ILE A 156 -0.13 9.43 -2.61
CA ILE A 156 0.88 9.54 -1.53
C ILE A 156 2.30 9.83 -2.05
N ALA A 157 2.42 10.07 -3.36
CA ALA A 157 3.67 10.41 -4.02
C ALA A 157 4.84 9.47 -3.63
N SER A 158 5.99 10.03 -3.24
CA SER A 158 7.21 9.28 -2.88
C SER A 158 7.11 8.46 -1.58
N GLU A 159 6.05 8.62 -0.78
CA GLU A 159 5.83 7.77 0.40
C GLU A 159 5.64 6.30 -0.03
N ALA A 160 5.04 6.10 -1.22
CA ALA A 160 4.80 4.77 -1.81
C ALA A 160 6.09 3.96 -2.08
N LYS A 161 7.28 4.59 -2.05
CA LYS A 161 8.56 3.90 -2.21
C LYS A 161 8.83 2.89 -1.09
N VAL A 162 8.19 3.02 0.09
CA VAL A 162 8.24 2.00 1.16
C VAL A 162 7.58 0.70 0.69
N ALA A 163 6.47 0.77 -0.04
CA ALA A 163 5.80 -0.39 -0.60
C ALA A 163 6.65 -1.11 -1.67
N VAL A 164 7.38 -0.32 -2.48
CA VAL A 164 8.36 -0.85 -3.45
C VAL A 164 9.51 -1.58 -2.72
N MET A 165 10.05 -0.97 -1.65
CA MET A 165 11.08 -1.58 -0.83
C MET A 165 10.60 -2.91 -0.23
N TYR A 166 9.44 -2.95 0.43
CA TYR A 166 8.86 -4.19 0.94
C TYR A 166 8.76 -5.27 -0.15
N SER A 167 8.20 -4.92 -1.31
CA SER A 167 8.01 -5.87 -2.41
C SER A 167 9.33 -6.43 -2.95
N ALA A 168 10.40 -5.62 -2.96
CA ALA A 168 11.73 -6.10 -3.33
C ALA A 168 12.30 -7.12 -2.32
N TYR A 169 12.09 -6.90 -1.02
CA TYR A 169 12.49 -7.85 0.02
C TYR A 169 11.64 -9.12 0.02
N ALA A 170 10.33 -9.00 -0.20
CA ALA A 170 9.45 -10.15 -0.41
C ALA A 170 9.88 -10.98 -1.64
N LEU A 171 10.30 -10.32 -2.72
CA LEU A 171 10.84 -10.97 -3.90
C LEU A 171 12.14 -11.73 -3.59
N ARG A 172 13.03 -11.14 -2.79
CA ARG A 172 14.26 -11.79 -2.34
C ARG A 172 13.96 -13.07 -1.56
N ASP A 173 13.03 -13.02 -0.62
CA ASP A 173 12.55 -14.19 0.14
C ASP A 173 12.01 -15.28 -0.79
N MET A 174 11.13 -14.93 -1.73
CA MET A 174 10.57 -15.90 -2.70
C MET A 174 11.69 -16.58 -3.51
N VAL A 175 12.66 -15.82 -4.01
CA VAL A 175 13.78 -16.36 -4.80
C VAL A 175 14.67 -17.28 -3.94
N GLN A 176 14.92 -16.93 -2.67
CA GLN A 176 15.67 -17.78 -1.75
C GLN A 176 14.95 -19.10 -1.47
N ARG A 177 13.64 -19.05 -1.18
CA ARG A 177 12.81 -20.25 -0.98
C ARG A 177 12.78 -21.12 -2.24
N PHE A 178 12.67 -20.50 -3.42
CA PHE A 178 12.66 -21.23 -4.70
C PHE A 178 14.00 -21.94 -4.93
N ALA A 179 15.11 -21.25 -4.70
CA ALA A 179 16.44 -21.85 -4.82
C ALA A 179 16.62 -23.05 -3.89
N ALA A 180 16.15 -22.95 -2.64
CA ALA A 180 16.20 -24.05 -1.68
C ALA A 180 15.32 -25.24 -2.08
N ALA A 181 14.12 -25.00 -2.61
CA ALA A 181 13.16 -26.06 -2.95
C ALA A 181 13.42 -26.73 -4.32
N SER A 182 13.95 -26.00 -5.30
CA SER A 182 14.08 -26.49 -6.68
C SER A 182 15.42 -27.18 -7.00
N GLY A 183 16.40 -27.09 -6.09
CA GLY A 183 17.77 -27.54 -6.36
C GLY A 183 18.47 -26.76 -7.50
N ALA A 184 17.98 -25.56 -7.82
CA ALA A 184 18.58 -24.72 -8.84
C ALA A 184 19.97 -24.22 -8.41
N ASN A 185 20.89 -24.15 -9.36
CA ASN A 185 22.24 -23.62 -9.18
C ASN A 185 22.37 -22.22 -9.80
N SER A 186 23.52 -21.59 -9.65
CA SER A 186 23.75 -20.22 -10.14
C SER A 186 23.59 -20.09 -11.66
N ALA A 187 23.86 -21.15 -12.43
CA ALA A 187 23.74 -21.14 -13.88
C ALA A 187 22.27 -21.16 -14.35
N ASN A 188 21.39 -21.89 -13.66
CA ASN A 188 20.01 -22.12 -14.12
C ASN A 188 18.91 -21.47 -13.28
N LEU A 189 19.21 -20.89 -12.12
CA LEU A 189 18.21 -20.32 -11.18
C LEU A 189 17.22 -19.38 -11.87
N PHE A 190 17.72 -18.39 -12.62
CA PHE A 190 16.84 -17.38 -13.23
C PHE A 190 16.00 -17.93 -14.38
N ALA A 191 16.54 -18.87 -15.16
CA ALA A 191 15.77 -19.53 -16.22
C ALA A 191 14.62 -20.37 -15.61
N ARG A 192 14.90 -21.08 -14.50
CA ARG A 192 13.89 -21.86 -13.78
C ARG A 192 12.82 -20.98 -13.12
N LEU A 193 13.22 -19.89 -12.46
CA LEU A 193 12.29 -18.90 -11.92
C LEU A 193 11.37 -18.33 -13.01
N ALA A 194 11.95 -17.92 -14.14
CA ALA A 194 11.18 -17.39 -15.24
C ALA A 194 10.20 -18.43 -15.82
N GLY A 195 10.61 -19.68 -15.98
CA GLY A 195 9.74 -20.74 -16.48
C GLY A 195 8.62 -21.14 -15.51
N GLN A 196 8.88 -21.15 -14.21
CA GLN A 196 7.96 -21.72 -13.21
C GLN A 196 7.13 -20.67 -12.45
N MET A 197 7.68 -19.49 -12.17
CA MET A 197 7.04 -18.49 -11.32
C MET A 197 6.34 -17.38 -12.13
N ASN A 198 6.92 -16.95 -13.26
CA ASN A 198 6.37 -15.84 -14.04
C ASN A 198 4.92 -16.06 -14.52
N PRO A 199 4.50 -17.25 -14.98
CA PRO A 199 3.11 -17.47 -15.38
C PRO A 199 2.12 -17.17 -14.24
N SER A 200 2.44 -17.62 -13.03
CA SER A 200 1.61 -17.39 -11.84
C SER A 200 1.66 -15.94 -11.37
N ILE A 201 2.81 -15.26 -11.47
CA ILE A 201 2.91 -13.81 -11.22
C ILE A 201 2.00 -13.05 -12.18
N ALA A 202 2.12 -13.32 -13.48
CA ALA A 202 1.33 -12.68 -14.52
C ALA A 202 -0.19 -12.96 -14.36
N GLN A 203 -0.56 -14.08 -13.75
CA GLN A 203 -1.95 -14.45 -13.45
C GLN A 203 -2.48 -13.79 -12.16
N ALA A 204 -1.66 -13.67 -11.12
CA ALA A 204 -2.05 -13.06 -9.84
C ALA A 204 -2.39 -11.57 -9.99
N SER A 205 -1.82 -10.90 -10.99
CA SER A 205 -2.00 -9.47 -11.28
C SER A 205 -3.31 -9.13 -12.00
N ARG A 206 -4.46 -9.70 -11.59
CA ARG A 206 -5.73 -9.52 -12.35
C ARG A 206 -6.20 -8.06 -12.42
N ASN A 207 -5.89 -7.25 -11.40
CA ASN A 207 -6.23 -5.82 -11.36
C ASN A 207 -5.29 -4.95 -12.20
N ILE A 208 -4.21 -5.54 -12.72
CA ILE A 208 -3.31 -4.90 -13.65
C ILE A 208 -3.82 -5.26 -15.05
N ALA A 209 -4.57 -4.34 -15.65
CA ALA A 209 -5.24 -4.56 -16.93
C ALA A 209 -4.23 -5.06 -17.99
N ARG A 210 -4.43 -6.30 -18.45
CA ARG A 210 -3.53 -6.98 -19.41
C ARG A 210 -3.41 -6.23 -20.73
N SER A 211 -4.42 -5.45 -21.11
CA SER A 211 -4.42 -4.67 -22.35
C SER A 211 -3.40 -3.53 -22.36
N LEU A 212 -2.95 -3.06 -21.20
CA LEU A 212 -2.01 -1.93 -21.10
C LEU A 212 -0.57 -2.37 -20.87
N LEU A 213 -0.34 -3.59 -20.40
CA LEU A 213 0.97 -4.04 -19.96
C LEU A 213 1.47 -5.28 -20.70
N ARG A 214 2.74 -5.22 -21.11
CA ARG A 214 3.53 -6.38 -21.53
C ARG A 214 3.98 -7.20 -20.33
N ASP A 215 4.40 -8.45 -20.57
CA ASP A 215 4.89 -9.37 -19.54
C ASP A 215 6.08 -8.79 -18.77
N GLU A 216 7.00 -8.13 -19.48
CA GLU A 216 8.15 -7.42 -18.89
C GLU A 216 7.76 -6.36 -17.85
N HIS A 217 6.53 -5.81 -17.92
CA HIS A 217 6.05 -4.85 -16.92
C HIS A 217 5.51 -5.53 -15.66
N ARG A 218 5.15 -6.82 -15.77
CA ARG A 218 4.43 -7.57 -14.75
C ARG A 218 5.35 -8.46 -13.95
N VAL A 219 6.33 -9.08 -14.61
CA VAL A 219 7.21 -10.09 -14.01
C VAL A 219 8.55 -9.46 -13.57
N PRO A 220 9.22 -10.05 -12.57
CA PRO A 220 10.51 -9.51 -12.11
C PRO A 220 11.64 -9.67 -13.13
N ALA A 221 12.50 -8.67 -13.21
CA ALA A 221 13.77 -8.73 -13.95
C ALA A 221 14.86 -9.35 -13.07
N TYR A 222 14.75 -10.65 -12.76
CA TYR A 222 15.58 -11.33 -11.74
C TYR A 222 17.09 -11.06 -11.84
N ARG A 223 17.65 -11.06 -13.06
CA ARG A 223 19.08 -10.81 -13.32
C ARG A 223 19.52 -9.39 -12.97
N SER A 224 18.63 -8.41 -13.12
CA SER A 224 18.90 -7.02 -12.75
C SER A 224 18.77 -6.80 -11.25
N VAL A 225 17.94 -7.60 -10.57
CA VAL A 225 17.61 -7.45 -9.15
C VAL A 225 18.61 -8.21 -8.25
N PHE A 226 19.06 -9.40 -8.67
CA PHE A 226 19.78 -10.32 -7.80
C PHE A 226 21.16 -10.70 -8.32
N ALA A 227 22.11 -10.76 -7.38
CA ALA A 227 23.36 -11.48 -7.54
C ALA A 227 23.25 -12.84 -6.85
N VAL A 228 23.75 -13.88 -7.53
CA VAL A 228 23.71 -15.26 -7.05
C VAL A 228 25.14 -15.74 -6.83
N LYS A 229 25.43 -16.21 -5.62
CA LYS A 229 26.72 -16.82 -5.30
C LYS A 229 26.53 -18.31 -5.03
N PRO A 230 27.43 -19.19 -5.53
CA PRO A 230 27.49 -20.56 -5.04
C PRO A 230 27.66 -20.54 -3.51
N ALA A 231 26.90 -21.36 -2.80
CA ALA A 231 27.15 -21.56 -1.38
C ALA A 231 28.49 -22.29 -1.20
N THR A 232 29.20 -21.99 -0.13
CA THR A 232 30.53 -22.56 0.17
C THR A 232 30.48 -24.08 0.35
N TRP A 233 29.30 -24.65 0.65
CA TRP A 233 29.08 -26.09 0.82
C TRP A 233 27.72 -26.53 0.24
N GLY A 234 27.75 -27.57 -0.61
CA GLY A 234 26.59 -28.16 -1.29
C GLY A 234 26.13 -27.39 -2.55
N PHE A 235 25.18 -27.97 -3.30
CA PHE A 235 24.57 -27.37 -4.50
C PHE A 235 23.67 -26.14 -4.21
N ARG A 236 23.81 -25.52 -3.04
CA ARG A 236 22.98 -24.39 -2.62
C ARG A 236 23.50 -23.09 -3.23
N VAL A 237 22.63 -22.12 -3.37
CA VAL A 237 22.98 -20.77 -3.80
C VAL A 237 22.50 -19.76 -2.78
N THR A 238 23.30 -18.72 -2.58
CA THR A 238 22.92 -17.55 -1.78
C THR A 238 22.47 -16.45 -2.72
N VAL A 239 21.32 -15.86 -2.43
CA VAL A 239 20.71 -14.79 -3.22
C VAL A 239 20.79 -13.50 -2.42
N ALA A 240 21.45 -12.50 -3.00
CA ALA A 240 21.50 -11.13 -2.50
C ALA A 240 21.03 -10.18 -3.59
N PHE A 241 20.69 -8.93 -3.24
CA PHE A 241 20.50 -7.92 -4.27
C PHE A 241 21.80 -7.71 -5.05
N SER A 242 21.70 -7.46 -6.35
CA SER A 242 22.84 -6.99 -7.14
C SER A 242 23.37 -5.68 -6.57
N PRO A 243 24.67 -5.35 -6.73
CA PRO A 243 25.21 -4.08 -6.27
C PRO A 243 24.39 -2.88 -6.74
N GLU A 244 24.02 -2.88 -8.02
CA GLU A 244 23.28 -1.81 -8.69
C GLU A 244 21.85 -1.69 -8.15
N PHE A 245 21.16 -2.82 -7.94
CA PHE A 245 19.81 -2.80 -7.38
C PHE A 245 19.81 -2.41 -5.90
N ASN A 246 20.83 -2.83 -5.14
CA ASN A 246 21.00 -2.44 -3.75
C ASN A 246 21.25 -0.94 -3.62
N GLN A 247 22.08 -0.36 -4.50
CA GLN A 247 22.28 1.07 -4.63
C GLN A 247 20.97 1.79 -5.02
N ALA A 248 20.19 1.22 -5.93
CA ALA A 248 18.89 1.77 -6.30
C ALA A 248 17.90 1.75 -5.11
N LEU A 249 17.84 0.69 -4.30
CA LEU A 249 17.02 0.66 -3.09
C LEU A 249 17.42 1.76 -2.10
N GLU A 250 18.72 1.94 -1.88
CA GLU A 250 19.25 3.01 -1.04
C GLU A 250 18.86 4.39 -1.59
N GLY A 251 19.14 4.64 -2.86
CA GLY A 251 18.87 5.91 -3.53
C GLY A 251 17.38 6.22 -3.65
N MET A 252 16.52 5.21 -3.75
CA MET A 252 15.06 5.37 -3.75
C MET A 252 14.53 5.79 -2.37
N ILE A 253 15.09 5.25 -1.28
CA ILE A 253 14.56 5.47 0.07
C ILE A 253 15.18 6.72 0.71
N VAL A 254 16.51 6.87 0.66
CA VAL A 254 17.23 7.87 1.44
C VAL A 254 17.14 9.28 0.84
N PRO A 255 17.65 9.56 -0.39
CA PRO A 255 17.50 10.86 -1.04
C PRO A 255 16.26 10.94 -1.95
N SER A 256 15.33 9.99 -1.80
CA SER A 256 14.11 9.88 -2.62
C SER A 256 14.26 9.97 -4.14
N ASN A 257 15.37 9.48 -4.71
CA ASN A 257 15.66 9.60 -6.14
C ASN A 257 14.64 8.82 -7.01
N ASN A 258 14.03 9.52 -7.97
CA ASN A 258 13.02 8.94 -8.86
C ASN A 258 13.59 7.99 -9.91
N THR A 259 14.83 8.21 -10.37
CA THR A 259 15.50 7.30 -11.31
C THR A 259 15.71 5.93 -10.66
N HIS A 260 16.26 5.92 -9.45
CA HIS A 260 16.43 4.71 -8.66
C HIS A 260 15.11 4.05 -8.29
N ALA A 261 14.07 4.83 -7.97
CA ALA A 261 12.73 4.29 -7.75
C ALA A 261 12.19 3.57 -8.99
N GLY A 262 12.39 4.14 -10.18
CA GLY A 262 12.05 3.51 -11.45
C GLY A 262 12.81 2.20 -11.66
N MET A 263 14.12 2.16 -11.36
CA MET A 263 14.89 0.91 -11.42
C MET A 263 14.33 -0.16 -10.48
N CYS A 264 13.97 0.19 -9.24
CA CYS A 264 13.37 -0.73 -8.30
C CYS A 264 12.02 -1.25 -8.77
N VAL A 265 11.13 -0.37 -9.22
CA VAL A 265 9.79 -0.73 -9.72
C VAL A 265 9.88 -1.66 -10.95
N ARG A 266 10.72 -1.31 -11.93
CA ARG A 266 10.91 -2.11 -13.14
C ARG A 266 11.58 -3.46 -12.83
N GLY A 267 12.52 -3.48 -11.87
CA GLY A 267 13.16 -4.71 -11.43
C GLY A 267 12.21 -5.67 -10.73
N VAL A 268 11.33 -5.17 -9.86
CA VAL A 268 10.32 -6.02 -9.18
C VAL A 268 9.19 -6.41 -10.12
N GLY A 269 8.76 -5.51 -11.02
CA GLY A 269 7.60 -5.69 -11.88
C GLY A 269 6.28 -5.46 -11.13
N TYR A 270 5.32 -4.81 -11.77
CA TYR A 270 4.05 -4.43 -11.13
C TYR A 270 3.25 -5.63 -10.64
N GLY A 271 3.37 -6.74 -11.34
CA GLY A 271 2.59 -7.93 -11.03
C GLY A 271 3.02 -8.58 -9.74
N TYR A 272 4.34 -8.73 -9.54
CA TYR A 272 4.87 -9.19 -8.27
C TYR A 272 4.67 -8.15 -7.17
N LEU A 273 4.93 -6.87 -7.46
CA LEU A 273 4.81 -5.77 -6.49
C LEU A 273 3.41 -5.73 -5.87
N ASN A 274 2.36 -5.58 -6.68
CA ASN A 274 1.00 -5.45 -6.15
C ASN A 274 0.45 -6.79 -5.65
N GLY A 275 0.94 -7.92 -6.18
CA GLY A 275 0.65 -9.24 -5.64
C GLY A 275 1.21 -9.43 -4.22
N ALA A 276 2.44 -8.99 -3.96
CA ALA A 276 3.05 -9.01 -2.64
C ALA A 276 2.31 -8.08 -1.66
N LEU A 277 1.91 -6.88 -2.10
CA LEU A 277 1.10 -5.98 -1.28
C LEU A 277 -0.26 -6.57 -0.93
N ALA A 278 -0.94 -7.21 -1.90
CA ALA A 278 -2.22 -7.87 -1.65
C ALA A 278 -2.09 -9.06 -0.69
N ALA A 279 -1.12 -9.93 -0.94
CA ALA A 279 -0.84 -11.09 -0.08
C ALA A 279 -0.40 -10.67 1.33
N GLY A 280 0.37 -9.59 1.46
CA GLY A 280 0.74 -8.99 2.74
C GLY A 280 -0.42 -8.29 3.47
N GLY A 281 -1.59 -8.17 2.83
CA GLY A 281 -2.75 -7.47 3.41
C GLY A 281 -2.59 -5.96 3.46
N PHE A 282 -1.77 -5.39 2.59
CA PHE A 282 -1.56 -3.94 2.45
C PHE A 282 -2.35 -3.34 1.29
N PHE A 283 -2.96 -4.18 0.45
CA PHE A 283 -3.84 -3.79 -0.64
C PHE A 283 -5.02 -4.76 -0.70
N GLU A 284 -6.23 -4.25 -0.88
CA GLU A 284 -7.44 -5.05 -1.07
C GLU A 284 -7.86 -4.99 -2.55
N PRO A 285 -7.58 -6.04 -3.34
CA PRO A 285 -7.88 -6.06 -4.76
C PRO A 285 -9.36 -5.91 -5.09
N SER A 286 -10.27 -6.37 -4.22
CA SER A 286 -11.71 -6.29 -4.49
C SER A 286 -12.26 -4.86 -4.42
N THR A 287 -11.65 -4.00 -3.59
CA THR A 287 -12.07 -2.61 -3.40
C THR A 287 -11.09 -1.59 -3.99
N ASN A 288 -9.92 -2.05 -4.46
CA ASN A 288 -8.79 -1.20 -4.85
C ASN A 288 -8.37 -0.20 -3.76
N GLN A 289 -8.36 -0.64 -2.50
CA GLN A 289 -7.96 0.18 -1.35
C GLN A 289 -6.62 -0.28 -0.77
N GLY A 290 -5.89 0.66 -0.15
CA GLY A 290 -4.59 0.39 0.46
C GLY A 290 -3.42 0.86 -0.40
N LEU A 291 -2.23 0.28 -0.15
CA LEU A 291 -0.99 0.61 -0.85
C LEU A 291 -1.00 0.09 -2.28
N TRP A 292 -0.84 0.99 -3.24
CA TRP A 292 -0.79 0.68 -4.66
C TRP A 292 0.39 1.36 -5.33
N VAL A 293 1.17 0.60 -6.09
CA VAL A 293 2.24 1.17 -6.93
C VAL A 293 2.21 0.52 -8.30
N ALA A 294 1.73 1.28 -9.29
CA ALA A 294 1.82 0.94 -10.69
C ALA A 294 2.27 2.13 -11.55
N GLY A 295 3.21 2.91 -11.03
CA GLY A 295 3.96 3.92 -11.77
C GLY A 295 5.42 3.94 -11.32
N ASP A 296 6.33 4.18 -12.26
CA ASP A 296 7.78 4.05 -12.07
C ASP A 296 8.48 5.35 -11.63
N PHE A 297 7.70 6.36 -11.22
CA PHE A 297 8.19 7.69 -10.84
C PHE A 297 8.90 8.47 -11.98
N GLN A 298 8.82 8.02 -13.23
CA GLN A 298 9.40 8.68 -14.41
C GLN A 298 8.32 9.16 -15.40
N GLN A 299 7.16 9.54 -14.87
CA GLN A 299 6.03 10.08 -15.63
C GLN A 299 5.47 9.15 -16.72
N GLY A 300 5.77 7.85 -16.66
CA GLY A 300 5.17 6.85 -17.53
C GLY A 300 5.63 6.92 -18.98
N LYS A 301 6.74 7.65 -19.24
CA LYS A 301 7.27 7.85 -20.60
C LYS A 301 7.64 6.52 -21.28
N ASN A 302 8.32 5.65 -20.53
CA ASN A 302 8.83 4.37 -21.05
C ASN A 302 8.23 3.15 -20.36
N TRP A 303 7.39 3.36 -19.35
CA TRP A 303 6.81 2.30 -18.55
C TRP A 303 5.36 2.65 -18.22
N PRO A 304 4.37 2.00 -18.88
CA PRO A 304 2.98 2.39 -18.79
C PRO A 304 2.43 2.23 -17.39
N TYR A 305 1.49 3.10 -17.02
CA TYR A 305 0.90 3.11 -15.69
C TYR A 305 -0.39 2.31 -15.62
N VAL A 306 -0.62 1.72 -14.45
CA VAL A 306 -1.98 1.30 -14.05
C VAL A 306 -2.42 2.17 -12.89
N ARG A 307 -3.67 2.63 -12.94
CA ARG A 307 -4.18 3.62 -11.99
C ARG A 307 -5.37 3.06 -11.23
N ILE A 308 -5.46 3.48 -9.97
CA ILE A 308 -6.64 3.28 -9.14
C ILE A 308 -7.19 4.64 -8.71
N VAL A 309 -8.43 4.67 -8.23
CA VAL A 309 -9.05 5.89 -7.72
C VAL A 309 -8.41 6.28 -6.39
N SER A 310 -8.05 7.55 -6.26
CA SER A 310 -7.72 8.21 -5.01
C SER A 310 -8.68 9.35 -4.73
N ARG A 311 -8.86 9.68 -3.45
CA ARG A 311 -9.77 10.73 -3.01
C ARG A 311 -9.28 12.13 -3.40
N ASN A 312 -7.98 12.38 -3.33
CA ASN A 312 -7.41 13.71 -3.52
C ASN A 312 -6.95 14.03 -4.96
N ASP A 313 -6.89 13.05 -5.85
CA ASP A 313 -6.34 13.24 -7.19
C ASP A 313 -7.03 12.41 -8.29
N GLY A 314 -8.10 11.67 -7.99
CA GLY A 314 -8.75 10.80 -8.97
C GLY A 314 -7.84 9.61 -9.35
N LEU A 315 -7.67 9.31 -10.64
CA LEU A 315 -6.88 8.14 -11.04
C LEU A 315 -5.36 8.36 -10.84
N VAL A 316 -4.71 7.57 -9.99
CA VAL A 316 -3.28 7.67 -9.68
C VAL A 316 -2.55 6.34 -9.68
N ALA A 317 -1.24 6.41 -9.92
CA ALA A 317 -0.35 5.25 -10.02
C ALA A 317 0.44 4.97 -8.72
N GLN A 318 0.35 5.86 -7.73
CA GLN A 318 0.93 5.69 -6.39
C GLN A 318 -0.13 6.09 -5.36
N ALA A 319 -0.78 5.12 -4.74
CA ALA A 319 -1.82 5.39 -3.75
C ALA A 319 -1.55 4.67 -2.44
N GLY A 320 -2.20 5.13 -1.38
CA GLY A 320 -2.11 4.52 -0.07
C GLY A 320 -3.12 5.08 0.91
N THR A 321 -3.31 4.35 1.99
CA THR A 321 -4.00 4.80 3.21
C THR A 321 -2.95 5.05 4.29
N THR A 322 -3.23 5.89 5.28
CA THR A 322 -2.31 6.04 6.43
C THR A 322 -2.27 4.76 7.26
N ARG A 323 -3.39 4.03 7.32
CA ARG A 323 -3.48 2.77 8.07
C ARG A 323 -2.51 1.72 7.53
N ASP A 324 -2.51 1.48 6.23
CA ASP A 324 -1.67 0.44 5.64
C ASP A 324 -0.19 0.84 5.62
N MET A 325 0.11 2.14 5.44
CA MET A 325 1.47 2.64 5.55
C MET A 325 2.03 2.52 6.97
N ALA A 326 1.25 2.93 7.98
CA ALA A 326 1.65 2.80 9.38
C ALA A 326 1.80 1.32 9.80
N LYS A 327 0.87 0.45 9.37
CA LYS A 327 0.95 -1.01 9.58
C LYS A 327 2.22 -1.59 8.98
N LEU A 328 2.53 -1.25 7.72
CA LEU A 328 3.73 -1.73 7.03
C LEU A 328 5.00 -1.35 7.80
N VAL A 329 5.13 -0.08 8.19
CA VAL A 329 6.30 0.39 8.95
C VAL A 329 6.33 -0.20 10.36
N ALA A 330 5.20 -0.38 11.04
CA ALA A 330 5.15 -1.03 12.35
C ALA A 330 5.66 -2.49 12.30
N LEU A 331 5.27 -3.25 11.27
CA LEU A 331 5.75 -4.61 11.06
C LEU A 331 7.25 -4.65 10.72
N ILE A 332 7.76 -3.69 9.94
CA ILE A 332 9.21 -3.51 9.72
C ILE A 332 9.91 -3.22 11.05
N MET A 333 9.33 -2.36 11.89
CA MET A 333 9.96 -1.93 13.13
C MET A 333 10.05 -3.01 14.21
N THR A 334 9.23 -4.05 14.10
CA THR A 334 9.07 -5.10 15.10
C THR A 334 9.51 -6.47 14.62
N ASP A 335 10.19 -6.56 13.46
CA ASP A 335 10.67 -7.82 12.88
C ASP A 335 9.53 -8.84 12.59
N ARG A 336 8.34 -8.34 12.27
CA ARG A 336 7.12 -9.14 12.05
C ARG A 336 6.64 -9.18 10.60
N LEU A 337 7.37 -8.54 9.67
CA LEU A 337 6.98 -8.45 8.27
C LEU A 337 7.55 -9.59 7.40
N LEU A 338 8.85 -9.83 7.54
CA LEU A 338 9.66 -10.84 6.85
C LEU A 338 10.66 -11.38 7.87
N ASP A 339 11.69 -12.10 7.42
CA ASP A 339 12.79 -12.49 8.30
C ASP A 339 13.44 -11.25 8.98
N PRO A 340 13.99 -11.41 10.20
CA PRO A 340 14.57 -10.28 10.94
C PRO A 340 15.71 -9.56 10.21
N ALA A 341 16.50 -10.25 9.38
CA ALA A 341 17.59 -9.61 8.65
C ALA A 341 17.06 -8.68 7.54
N SER A 342 16.06 -9.13 6.77
CA SER A 342 15.33 -8.29 5.82
C SER A 342 14.68 -7.08 6.49
N CYS A 343 14.01 -7.28 7.63
CA CYS A 343 13.41 -6.19 8.39
C CYS A 343 14.45 -5.20 8.88
N LYS A 344 15.59 -5.67 9.39
CA LYS A 344 16.72 -4.82 9.79
C LYS A 344 17.25 -3.98 8.64
N GLU A 345 17.48 -4.56 7.47
CA GLU A 345 17.97 -3.80 6.31
C GLU A 345 16.98 -2.73 5.84
N MET A 346 15.67 -3.00 5.94
CA MET A 346 14.62 -2.01 5.66
C MET A 346 14.62 -0.87 6.70
N ARG A 347 14.73 -1.20 7.99
CA ARG A 347 14.87 -0.21 9.07
C ARG A 347 16.10 0.67 8.87
N ASP A 348 17.25 0.06 8.58
CA ASP A 348 18.51 0.78 8.41
C ASP A 348 18.41 1.84 7.30
N ARG A 349 17.69 1.55 6.21
CA ARG A 349 17.41 2.52 5.13
C ARG A 349 16.51 3.65 5.59
N LEU A 350 15.41 3.35 6.28
CA LEU A 350 14.51 4.37 6.81
C LEU A 350 15.20 5.23 7.88
N ALA A 351 16.12 4.66 8.65
CA ALA A 351 16.92 5.37 9.64
C ALA A 351 17.90 6.35 8.99
N ARG A 352 18.54 5.95 7.88
CA ARG A 352 19.37 6.85 7.07
C ARG A 352 18.53 7.92 6.38
N ALA A 353 17.33 7.60 5.90
CA ALA A 353 16.41 8.58 5.32
C ALA A 353 16.03 9.70 6.32
N ALA A 354 15.77 9.36 7.59
CA ALA A 354 15.50 10.36 8.62
C ALA A 354 16.64 11.36 8.89
N LYS A 355 17.87 10.98 8.53
CA LYS A 355 19.09 11.81 8.67
C LYS A 355 19.58 12.37 7.33
N GLY A 356 18.91 12.03 6.23
CA GLY A 356 19.30 12.39 4.88
C GLY A 356 18.95 13.84 4.53
N ILE A 357 19.21 14.18 3.27
CA ILE A 357 18.89 15.50 2.70
C ILE A 357 17.39 15.83 2.78
N ASP A 358 16.55 14.80 2.70
CA ASP A 358 15.10 14.89 2.85
C ASP A 358 14.72 14.79 4.34
N THR A 359 15.14 15.79 5.13
CA THR A 359 14.80 15.86 6.56
C THR A 359 13.28 15.82 6.75
N PRO A 360 12.73 14.99 7.69
CA PRO A 360 11.28 14.87 7.92
C PRO A 360 10.56 16.23 8.02
N TRP A 361 9.35 16.37 7.46
CA TRP A 361 8.66 17.67 7.42
C TRP A 361 8.30 18.13 8.82
N VAL A 362 7.86 17.19 9.67
CA VAL A 362 7.54 17.45 11.07
C VAL A 362 8.78 17.89 11.88
N ALA A 363 9.99 17.45 11.53
CA ALA A 363 11.22 17.92 12.18
C ALA A 363 11.48 19.41 11.93
N ARG A 364 11.08 19.92 10.76
CA ARG A 364 11.27 21.34 10.37
C ARG A 364 10.47 22.30 11.24
N ALA A 365 9.39 21.82 11.86
CA ALA A 365 8.57 22.60 12.80
C ALA A 365 9.25 22.85 14.15
N LYS A 366 10.35 22.15 14.47
CA LYS A 366 11.08 22.27 15.75
C LYS A 366 10.22 22.03 17.00
N VAL A 367 9.11 21.31 16.86
CA VAL A 367 8.20 20.93 17.96
C VAL A 367 8.74 19.76 18.79
N PHE A 368 9.50 18.87 18.14
CA PHE A 368 10.18 17.73 18.74
C PHE A 368 11.67 18.04 18.92
N LYS A 369 12.30 17.38 19.91
CA LYS A 369 13.75 17.46 20.11
C LYS A 369 14.48 16.81 18.93
N ALA A 370 15.70 17.28 18.66
CA ALA A 370 16.57 16.62 17.69
C ALA A 370 16.78 15.14 18.09
N GLY A 371 16.73 14.25 17.10
CA GLY A 371 16.86 12.80 17.33
C GLY A 371 15.57 12.08 17.73
N THR A 372 14.47 12.78 18.01
CA THR A 372 13.17 12.13 18.28
C THR A 372 12.66 11.35 17.07
N ILE A 373 12.78 11.89 15.86
CA ILE A 373 12.41 11.18 14.63
C ILE A 373 13.60 10.35 14.18
N THR A 374 13.44 9.02 14.20
CA THR A 374 14.55 8.06 14.02
C THR A 374 14.51 7.36 12.68
N HIS A 375 13.33 7.23 12.07
CA HIS A 375 13.10 6.60 10.77
C HIS A 375 12.05 7.40 10.02
N ASN A 376 12.16 7.48 8.69
CA ASN A 376 11.24 8.30 7.90
C ASN A 376 11.13 7.85 6.44
N LYS A 377 9.97 8.10 5.83
CA LYS A 377 9.85 8.33 4.38
C LYS A 377 8.85 9.45 4.09
N LEU A 378 9.27 10.38 3.23
CA LEU A 378 8.43 11.48 2.75
C LEU A 378 7.78 11.18 1.39
N GLY A 379 6.59 11.73 1.21
CA GLY A 379 5.89 11.91 -0.05
C GLY A 379 5.82 13.39 -0.41
N LEU A 380 6.27 13.75 -1.62
CA LEU A 380 6.04 15.05 -2.24
C LEU A 380 5.77 14.80 -3.72
N GLY A 381 4.69 15.37 -4.23
CA GLY A 381 4.36 15.27 -5.65
C GLY A 381 3.25 16.23 -6.05
N PRO A 382 3.14 16.56 -7.34
CA PRO A 382 2.06 17.39 -7.86
C PRO A 382 0.76 16.58 -7.94
N LEU A 383 -0.34 17.22 -7.57
CA LEU A 383 -1.69 16.82 -7.93
C LEU A 383 -2.01 17.31 -9.35
N LYS A 384 -3.02 16.73 -9.99
CA LYS A 384 -3.57 17.19 -11.28
C LYS A 384 -4.11 18.62 -11.21
N SER A 385 -4.47 19.09 -10.02
CA SER A 385 -4.82 20.51 -9.77
C SER A 385 -3.63 21.47 -9.85
N GLY A 386 -2.40 20.97 -10.04
CA GLY A 386 -1.16 21.76 -10.04
C GLY A 386 -0.60 22.05 -8.65
N LYS A 387 -1.34 21.77 -7.57
CA LYS A 387 -0.86 21.92 -6.19
C LYS A 387 0.02 20.74 -5.79
N ASN A 388 1.00 20.99 -4.91
CA ASN A 388 1.79 19.91 -4.31
C ASN A 388 1.06 19.32 -3.09
N VAL A 389 1.01 17.99 -3.03
CA VAL A 389 0.61 17.23 -1.86
C VAL A 389 1.83 16.70 -1.12
N ARG A 390 1.69 16.57 0.20
CA ARG A 390 2.70 16.00 1.08
C ARG A 390 2.10 14.87 1.92
N SER A 391 2.91 13.85 2.11
CA SER A 391 2.65 12.71 2.98
C SER A 391 3.94 12.33 3.71
N GLU A 392 3.83 11.63 4.83
CA GLU A 392 4.99 11.21 5.60
C GLU A 392 4.63 10.04 6.52
N VAL A 393 5.54 9.06 6.58
CA VAL A 393 5.57 8.07 7.64
C VAL A 393 6.87 8.19 8.42
N SER A 394 6.78 8.28 9.74
CA SER A 394 7.90 8.53 10.65
C SER A 394 7.83 7.67 11.91
N VAL A 395 8.99 7.30 12.45
CA VAL A 395 9.12 6.62 13.75
C VAL A 395 9.65 7.60 14.79
N TYR A 396 8.89 7.78 15.86
CA TYR A 396 9.17 8.67 16.97
C TYR A 396 9.70 7.85 18.14
N GLN A 397 10.92 8.15 18.59
CA GLN A 397 11.54 7.56 19.76
C GLN A 397 11.52 8.56 20.92
N SER A 398 10.89 8.15 22.01
CA SER A 398 10.72 8.93 23.24
C SER A 398 10.26 10.37 22.99
N PRO A 399 9.15 10.57 22.25
CA PRO A 399 8.64 11.90 21.96
C PRO A 399 8.15 12.64 23.21
N VAL A 400 7.69 11.90 24.23
CA VAL A 400 7.22 12.41 25.52
C VAL A 400 7.92 11.64 26.66
N ALA A 401 7.50 10.41 26.98
CA ALA A 401 8.18 9.58 27.97
C ALA A 401 9.34 8.76 27.37
N ARG A 402 10.35 8.50 28.21
CA ARG A 402 11.52 7.68 27.83
C ARG A 402 11.07 6.25 27.52
N GLY A 403 11.69 5.62 26.53
CA GLY A 403 11.41 4.24 26.11
C GLY A 403 10.24 4.09 25.15
N ARG A 404 9.28 5.03 25.14
CA ARG A 404 8.11 4.95 24.25
C ARG A 404 8.48 5.10 22.78
N ARG A 405 7.79 4.37 21.89
CA ARG A 405 8.02 4.41 20.44
C ARG A 405 6.71 4.39 19.67
N TYR A 406 6.60 5.27 18.67
CA TYR A 406 5.41 5.39 17.83
C TYR A 406 5.76 5.36 16.35
N VAL A 407 4.92 4.70 15.55
CA VAL A 407 4.86 4.90 14.10
C VAL A 407 3.71 5.84 13.82
N VAL A 408 3.96 6.89 13.03
CA VAL A 408 2.91 7.82 12.62
C VAL A 408 2.97 7.99 11.11
N ALA A 409 1.85 7.76 10.44
CA ALA A 409 1.65 8.08 9.04
C ALA A 409 0.61 9.21 8.92
N TRP A 410 0.89 10.19 8.08
CA TRP A 410 -0.06 11.24 7.73
C TRP A 410 0.02 11.59 6.24
N GLN A 411 -1.13 11.92 5.66
CA GLN A 411 -1.29 12.08 4.21
C GLN A 411 -2.22 13.24 3.85
N ASN A 412 -2.08 13.72 2.61
CA ASN A 412 -2.94 14.73 2.02
C ASN A 412 -2.78 16.16 2.58
N LEU A 413 -1.57 16.56 2.97
CA LEU A 413 -1.29 17.98 3.22
C LEU A 413 -1.07 18.70 1.89
N VAL A 414 -2.11 19.38 1.40
CA VAL A 414 -2.10 20.14 0.14
C VAL A 414 -1.80 21.61 0.43
N GLY A 415 -0.75 22.14 -0.20
CA GLY A 415 -0.28 23.49 0.15
C GLY A 415 0.31 23.56 1.57
N LEU A 416 0.36 24.76 2.14
CA LEU A 416 0.82 25.02 3.52
C LEU A 416 -0.06 26.06 4.25
N GLN A 417 -1.24 26.34 3.70
CA GLN A 417 -2.21 27.28 4.26
C GLN A 417 -3.61 26.68 4.07
N PRO A 418 -4.49 26.73 5.10
CA PRO A 418 -4.24 27.27 6.45
C PRO A 418 -3.46 26.33 7.37
N ILE A 419 -3.22 25.09 6.94
CA ILE A 419 -2.51 24.05 7.71
C ILE A 419 -1.07 23.91 7.21
N GLY A 420 -0.10 23.95 8.12
CA GLY A 420 1.32 23.77 7.84
C GLY A 420 1.97 22.67 8.69
N PHE A 421 3.28 22.48 8.54
CA PHE A 421 4.02 21.42 9.25
C PHE A 421 3.97 21.55 10.77
N THR A 422 3.95 22.78 11.28
CA THR A 422 3.82 23.03 12.73
C THR A 422 2.50 22.51 13.27
N ASP A 423 1.42 22.60 12.49
CA ASP A 423 0.10 22.09 12.91
C ASP A 423 0.10 20.56 12.98
N ILE A 424 0.65 19.91 11.97
CA ILE A 424 0.82 18.44 11.94
C ILE A 424 1.68 17.99 13.13
N ALA A 425 2.80 18.66 13.37
CA ALA A 425 3.69 18.37 14.47
C ALA A 425 3.00 18.53 15.84
N ASN A 426 2.19 19.58 16.00
CA ASN A 426 1.45 19.85 17.22
C ASN A 426 0.34 18.82 17.47
N ILE A 427 -0.38 18.39 16.43
CA ILE A 427 -1.37 17.30 16.56
C ILE A 427 -0.68 16.05 17.08
N ILE A 428 0.40 15.61 16.43
CA ILE A 428 1.14 14.39 16.82
C ILE A 428 1.62 14.49 18.28
N LYS A 429 2.25 15.62 18.64
CA LYS A 429 2.77 15.81 20.01
C LYS A 429 1.66 15.85 21.04
N ALA A 430 0.56 16.56 20.77
CA ALA A 430 -0.57 16.66 21.68
C ALA A 430 -1.23 15.30 21.89
N THR A 431 -1.47 14.54 20.81
CA THR A 431 -2.03 13.19 20.88
C THR A 431 -1.18 12.26 21.72
N ILE A 432 0.14 12.21 21.48
CA ILE A 432 1.02 11.31 22.25
C ILE A 432 1.10 11.77 23.71
N THR A 433 1.19 13.08 23.96
CA THR A 433 1.24 13.63 25.33
C THR A 433 -0.02 13.28 26.12
N GLU A 434 -1.21 13.39 25.52
CA GLU A 434 -2.47 13.05 26.18
C GLU A 434 -2.63 11.53 26.35
N TYR A 435 -2.18 10.73 25.38
CA TYR A 435 -2.22 9.27 25.50
C TYR A 435 -1.32 8.73 26.62
N GLU A 436 -0.16 9.35 26.85
CA GLU A 436 0.80 8.91 27.87
C GLU A 436 0.48 9.40 29.30
N ARG A 437 -0.41 10.39 29.46
CA ARG A 437 -0.95 10.81 30.78
C ARG A 437 -1.97 9.83 31.27
#